data_AF-A0A933I2Q6-F1
#
_entry.id   AF-A0A933I2Q6-F1
#
_cell.length_a   1.000
_cell.length_b   1.000
_cell.length_c   1.000
_cell.angle_alpha   90.00
_cell.angle_beta   90.00
_cell.angle_gamma   90.00
#
_symmetry.space_group_name_H-M   'P 1'
#
loop_
_entity.id
_entity.type
_entity.pdbx_description
1 polymer ?
#
loop_
_entity_poly.entity_id
_entity_poly.type
_entity_poly.pdbx_seq_one_letter_code
_entity_poly.pdbx_strand_id
1 'polypeptide(L)'
;MKVIAFDFDGVIAHYEIWKGVDVFEKPNWDVIDAMKQLKAKGYHIIIWTTRKVTPALKAYLIRNNVPYDSINSCKHNPPDTSQKPIYHVFIDDRAVQYRGQNTTKLIRTIEHLINTGAPILAEDKPVEVAPATQKEEAVCPG
;
A
#
# COMPACT_ATOMS: atom_id res chain seq x y z
N MET A 1 19.20 3.86 -10.22
CA MET A 1 18.43 4.71 -9.28
C MET A 1 17.30 3.87 -8.69
N LYS A 2 17.11 3.88 -7.36
CA LYS A 2 15.98 3.19 -6.71
C LYS A 2 14.87 4.19 -6.39
N VAL A 3 13.65 3.84 -6.75
CA VAL A 3 12.46 4.71 -6.66
C VAL A 3 11.49 4.14 -5.64
N ILE A 4 11.00 4.98 -4.72
CA ILE A 4 9.98 4.62 -3.73
C ILE A 4 8.79 5.55 -3.95
N ALA A 5 7.60 4.97 -4.10
CA ALA A 5 6.37 5.71 -4.17
C ALA A 5 5.65 5.65 -2.80
N PHE A 6 5.20 6.80 -2.31
CA PHE A 6 4.40 6.93 -1.11
C PHE A 6 3.03 7.48 -1.50
N ASP A 7 1.95 6.86 -1.02
CA ASP A 7 0.65 7.51 -1.02
C ASP A 7 0.66 8.74 -0.08
N PHE A 8 -0.33 9.62 -0.24
CA PHE A 8 -0.48 10.80 0.60
C PHE A 8 -1.44 10.57 1.79
N ASP A 9 -2.67 10.16 1.54
CA ASP A 9 -3.74 10.14 2.54
C ASP A 9 -3.80 8.79 3.26
N GLY A 10 -3.45 8.77 4.54
CA GLY A 10 -3.29 7.54 5.33
C GLY A 10 -1.81 7.14 5.47
N VAL A 11 -0.92 7.77 4.69
CA VAL A 11 0.53 7.53 4.73
C VAL A 11 1.30 8.78 5.15
N ILE A 12 1.37 9.82 4.32
CA ILE A 12 2.11 11.07 4.63
C ILE A 12 1.30 11.98 5.55
N ALA A 13 0.00 12.08 5.30
CA ALA A 13 -0.97 12.69 6.18
C ALA A 13 -1.84 11.59 6.78
N HIS A 14 -2.35 11.79 8.00
CA HIS A 14 -3.42 10.93 8.50
C HIS A 14 -4.66 11.00 7.59
N TYR A 15 -5.56 10.03 7.68
CA TYR A 15 -6.78 10.05 6.89
C TYR A 15 -7.89 9.29 7.59
N GLU A 16 -9.09 9.86 7.54
CA GLU A 16 -10.31 9.24 8.05
C GLU A 16 -11.38 9.28 6.96
N ILE A 17 -11.66 10.47 6.43
CA ILE A 17 -12.67 10.70 5.42
C ILE A 17 -12.27 11.88 4.54
N TRP A 18 -12.75 11.87 3.30
CA TRP A 18 -12.64 13.00 2.40
C TRP A 18 -13.40 14.22 2.92
N LYS A 19 -12.70 15.33 3.17
CA LYS A 19 -13.26 16.59 3.67
C LYS A 19 -13.18 17.75 2.65
N GLY A 20 -12.69 17.47 1.44
CA GLY A 20 -12.54 18.46 0.37
C GLY A 20 -11.14 18.52 -0.22
N VAL A 21 -11.02 19.15 -1.39
CA VAL A 21 -9.81 19.12 -2.24
C VAL A 21 -8.54 19.59 -1.52
N ASP A 22 -8.64 20.68 -0.76
CA ASP A 22 -7.52 21.33 -0.06
C ASP A 22 -7.64 21.21 1.47
N VAL A 23 -8.39 20.22 1.95
CA VAL A 23 -8.47 19.87 3.38
C VAL A 23 -7.60 18.66 3.64
N PHE A 24 -6.54 18.85 4.43
CA PHE A 24 -5.54 17.83 4.75
C PHE A 24 -5.48 17.64 6.26
N GLU A 25 -5.37 16.40 6.70
CA GLU A 25 -5.18 16.07 8.12
C GLU A 25 -3.74 16.33 8.57
N LYS A 26 -3.51 16.08 9.87
CA LYS A 26 -2.19 16.21 10.48
C LYS A 26 -1.15 15.33 9.76
N PRO A 27 0.09 15.81 9.63
CA PRO A 27 1.17 15.01 9.07
C PRO A 27 1.49 13.79 9.93
N ASN A 28 1.85 12.69 9.29
CA ASN A 28 2.40 11.51 9.94
C ASN A 28 3.92 11.67 10.04
N TRP A 29 4.39 12.11 11.22
CA TRP A 29 5.80 12.46 11.41
C TRP A 29 6.76 11.29 11.27
N ASP A 30 6.35 10.08 11.64
CA ASP A 30 7.19 8.88 11.52
C ASP A 30 7.47 8.55 10.05
N VAL A 31 6.45 8.65 9.19
CA VAL A 31 6.61 8.46 7.75
C VAL A 31 7.49 9.55 7.14
N ILE A 32 7.26 10.81 7.53
CA ILE A 32 8.07 11.93 7.02
C ILE A 32 9.54 11.79 7.43
N ASP A 33 9.83 11.36 8.65
CA ASP A 33 11.21 11.10 9.10
C ASP A 33 11.85 9.94 8.31
N ALA A 34 11.11 8.85 8.12
CA ALA A 34 11.57 7.75 7.27
C ALA A 34 11.87 8.21 5.84
N MET A 35 11.01 9.04 5.24
CA MET A 35 11.24 9.63 3.92
C MET A 35 12.51 10.51 3.90
N LYS A 36 12.79 11.29 4.96
CA LYS A 36 14.03 12.09 5.07
C LYS A 36 15.27 11.19 5.08
N GLN A 37 15.25 10.13 5.89
CA GLN A 37 16.36 9.17 5.96
C GLN A 37 16.56 8.43 4.62
N LEU A 38 15.48 8.05 3.94
CA LEU A 38 15.54 7.46 2.60
C LEU A 38 16.09 8.45 1.59
N LYS A 39 15.69 9.72 1.65
CA LYS A 39 16.22 10.76 0.77
C LYS A 39 17.73 10.96 0.97
N ALA A 40 18.18 10.99 2.22
CA ALA A 40 19.61 11.09 2.58
C ALA A 40 20.43 9.89 2.07
N LYS A 41 19.81 8.71 1.94
CA LYS A 41 20.43 7.52 1.34
C LYS A 41 20.42 7.50 -0.20
N GLY A 42 19.94 8.56 -0.84
CA GLY A 42 19.96 8.71 -2.30
C GLY A 42 18.80 8.04 -3.05
N TYR A 43 17.72 7.69 -2.36
CA TYR A 43 16.51 7.20 -3.01
C TYR A 43 15.76 8.34 -3.72
N HIS A 44 15.12 8.01 -4.83
CA HIS A 44 14.18 8.90 -5.51
C HIS A 44 12.79 8.68 -4.93
N ILE A 45 12.15 9.74 -4.44
CA ILE A 45 10.87 9.69 -3.73
C ILE A 45 9.79 10.32 -4.59
N ILE A 46 8.75 9.54 -4.89
CA ILE A 46 7.55 9.99 -5.59
C ILE A 46 6.41 10.02 -4.57
N ILE A 47 5.70 11.15 -4.49
CA ILE A 47 4.37 11.16 -3.87
C ILE A 47 3.38 10.73 -4.97
N TRP A 48 2.77 9.56 -4.81
CA TRP A 48 1.84 8.98 -5.76
C TRP A 48 0.46 8.92 -5.13
N THR A 49 -0.38 9.89 -5.47
CA THR A 49 -1.65 10.16 -4.77
C THR A 49 -2.79 10.43 -5.75
N THR A 50 -4.01 10.12 -5.33
CA THR A 50 -5.23 10.51 -6.06
C THR A 50 -5.56 12.01 -5.90
N ARG A 51 -4.93 12.71 -4.93
CA ARG A 51 -5.09 14.15 -4.74
C ARG A 51 -4.68 14.92 -6.01
N LYS A 52 -5.45 15.95 -6.35
CA LYS A 52 -5.04 16.93 -7.36
C LYS A 52 -3.84 17.72 -6.84
N VAL A 53 -2.85 17.98 -7.70
CA VAL A 53 -1.70 18.81 -7.35
C VAL A 53 -2.10 20.28 -7.34
N THR A 54 -2.54 20.77 -6.18
CA THR A 54 -2.94 22.17 -5.95
C THR A 54 -1.81 22.98 -5.29
N PRO A 55 -1.89 24.33 -5.29
CA PRO A 55 -1.00 25.16 -4.49
C PRO A 55 -1.07 24.82 -2.99
N ALA A 56 -2.26 24.49 -2.47
CA ALA A 56 -2.43 24.14 -1.06
C ALA A 56 -1.71 22.82 -0.70
N LEU A 57 -1.80 21.79 -1.56
CA LEU A 57 -1.04 20.55 -1.36
C LEU A 57 0.47 20.83 -1.34
N LYS A 58 0.98 21.61 -2.29
CA LYS A 58 2.40 22.01 -2.31
C LYS A 58 2.79 22.77 -1.04
N ALA A 59 1.96 23.71 -0.60
CA ALA A 59 2.19 24.47 0.62
C ALA A 59 2.18 23.58 1.87
N TYR A 60 1.33 22.56 1.92
CA TYR A 60 1.33 21.55 2.98
C TYR A 60 2.66 20.79 3.03
N LEU A 61 3.12 20.28 1.89
CA LEU A 61 4.38 19.53 1.80
C LEU A 61 5.58 20.37 2.23
N ILE A 62 5.64 21.64 1.79
CA ILE A 62 6.71 22.58 2.15
C ILE A 62 6.66 22.88 3.66
N ARG A 63 5.50 23.28 4.18
CA ARG A 63 5.34 23.65 5.60
C ARG A 63 5.72 22.53 6.55
N ASN A 64 5.43 21.28 6.17
CA ASN A 64 5.73 20.11 6.97
C ASN A 64 7.10 19.47 6.64
N ASN A 65 7.91 20.10 5.78
CA ASN A 65 9.24 19.61 5.37
C ASN A 65 9.21 18.15 4.86
N VAL A 66 8.21 17.82 4.03
CA VAL A 66 8.09 16.50 3.40
C VAL A 66 9.09 16.41 2.24
N PRO A 67 10.04 15.46 2.24
CA PRO A 67 11.03 15.35 1.17
C PRO A 67 10.47 14.54 -0.01
N TYR A 68 10.49 15.09 -1.21
CA TYR A 68 10.07 14.39 -2.43
C TYR A 68 10.80 14.94 -3.66
N ASP A 69 10.85 14.16 -4.73
CA ASP A 69 11.40 14.58 -6.04
C ASP A 69 10.32 14.93 -7.04
N SER A 70 9.16 14.28 -6.94
CA SER A 70 8.03 14.52 -7.83
C SER A 70 6.71 14.10 -7.20
N ILE A 71 5.62 14.62 -7.75
CA ILE A 71 4.25 14.26 -7.39
C ILE A 71 3.57 13.78 -8.67
N ASN A 72 2.96 12.60 -8.64
CA ASN A 72 2.22 12.02 -9.77
C ASN A 72 2.98 12.04 -11.12
N SER A 73 4.30 11.82 -11.09
CA SER A 73 5.15 11.90 -12.28
C SER A 73 5.61 10.54 -12.76
N CYS A 74 5.49 10.31 -14.06
CA CYS A 74 6.00 9.14 -14.79
C CYS A 74 7.19 9.49 -15.70
N LYS A 75 7.86 10.63 -15.49
CA LYS A 75 8.91 11.15 -16.40
C LYS A 75 10.11 10.21 -16.63
N HIS A 76 10.29 9.24 -15.75
CA HIS A 76 11.38 8.25 -15.81
C HIS A 76 10.92 6.90 -16.38
N ASN A 77 9.67 6.80 -16.81
CA ASN A 77 9.18 5.60 -17.46
C ASN A 77 9.78 5.47 -18.88
N PRO A 78 9.94 4.25 -19.40
CA PRO A 78 10.20 3.99 -20.81
C PRO A 78 9.12 4.61 -21.73
N PRO A 79 9.45 4.84 -23.02
CA PRO A 79 8.46 5.25 -24.01
C PRO A 79 7.31 4.24 -24.10
N ASP A 80 6.15 4.71 -24.56
CA ASP A 80 4.94 3.91 -24.79
C ASP A 80 4.41 3.19 -23.54
N THR A 81 4.58 3.80 -22.36
CA THR A 81 4.04 3.31 -21.09
C THR A 81 2.87 4.15 -20.58
N SER A 82 2.11 3.60 -19.63
CA SER A 82 1.00 4.31 -18.98
C SER A 82 1.51 5.36 -17.97
N GLN A 83 0.57 6.10 -17.38
CA GLN A 83 0.87 7.12 -16.38
C GLN A 83 1.29 6.56 -15.01
N LYS A 84 1.22 5.23 -14.81
CA LYS A 84 1.67 4.61 -13.55
C LYS A 84 3.20 4.68 -13.47
N PRO A 85 3.79 5.29 -12.44
CA PRO A 85 5.24 5.38 -12.31
C PRO A 85 5.84 4.01 -12.07
N ILE A 86 7.04 3.79 -12.61
CA ILE A 86 7.87 2.65 -12.20
C ILE A 86 8.49 2.96 -10.83
N TYR A 87 8.24 2.08 -9.87
CA TYR A 87 8.80 2.14 -8.52
C TYR A 87 9.28 0.76 -8.07
N HIS A 88 10.24 0.74 -7.15
CA HIS A 88 10.77 -0.48 -6.54
C HIS A 88 9.95 -0.91 -5.32
N VAL A 89 9.37 0.06 -4.62
CA VAL A 89 8.51 -0.13 -3.45
C VAL A 89 7.37 0.89 -3.51
N PHE A 90 6.17 0.47 -3.09
CA PHE A 90 5.02 1.33 -2.89
C PHE A 90 4.53 1.22 -1.45
N ILE A 91 4.36 2.36 -0.78
CA ILE A 91 3.88 2.47 0.60
C ILE A 91 2.50 3.12 0.54
N ASP A 92 1.48 2.36 0.92
CA ASP A 92 0.06 2.72 0.79
C ASP A 92 -0.71 2.01 1.91
N ASP A 93 -1.61 2.73 2.59
CA ASP A 93 -2.39 2.24 3.73
C ASP A 93 -3.42 1.17 3.33
N ARG A 94 -3.69 1.02 2.03
CA ARG A 94 -4.67 0.10 1.44
C ARG A 94 -4.06 -0.92 0.50
N ALA A 95 -2.73 -1.07 0.50
CA ALA A 95 -2.08 -2.07 -0.34
C ALA A 95 -2.20 -3.50 0.20
N VAL A 96 -2.62 -4.42 -0.68
CA VAL A 96 -2.44 -5.87 -0.49
C VAL A 96 -1.23 -6.32 -1.30
N GLN A 97 -0.23 -6.89 -0.63
CA GLN A 97 0.92 -7.47 -1.33
C GLN A 97 0.60 -8.88 -1.84
N TYR A 98 0.43 -9.01 -3.16
CA TYR A 98 0.33 -10.32 -3.80
C TYR A 98 1.67 -11.05 -3.78
N ARG A 99 1.68 -12.28 -3.27
CA ARG A 99 2.84 -13.17 -3.16
C ARG A 99 2.53 -14.59 -3.68
N GLY A 100 1.51 -14.73 -4.54
CA GLY A 100 1.04 -16.03 -5.01
C GLY A 100 -0.07 -16.65 -4.16
N GLN A 101 -0.83 -15.84 -3.42
CA GLN A 101 -2.01 -16.33 -2.71
C GLN A 101 -3.00 -16.98 -3.68
N ASN A 102 -3.64 -18.07 -3.26
CA ASN A 102 -4.76 -18.66 -4.00
C ASN A 102 -6.02 -17.79 -3.88
N THR A 103 -7.05 -18.12 -4.66
CA THR A 103 -8.32 -17.38 -4.71
C THR A 103 -8.91 -17.11 -3.33
N THR A 104 -9.06 -18.13 -2.50
CA THR A 104 -9.67 -18.01 -1.17
C THR A 104 -8.88 -17.07 -0.25
N LYS A 105 -7.55 -17.21 -0.20
CA LYS A 105 -6.70 -16.37 0.65
C LYS A 105 -6.68 -14.92 0.16
N LEU A 106 -6.67 -14.72 -1.15
CA LEU A 106 -6.70 -13.37 -1.74
C LEU A 106 -8.01 -12.65 -1.42
N ILE A 107 -9.16 -13.30 -1.67
CA ILE A 107 -10.49 -12.72 -1.37
C ILE A 107 -10.59 -12.36 0.11
N ARG A 108 -10.27 -13.30 1.01
CA ARG A 108 -10.31 -13.05 2.45
C ARG A 108 -9.44 -11.87 2.87
N THR A 109 -8.25 -11.72 2.28
CA THR A 109 -7.34 -10.61 2.60
C THR A 109 -7.93 -9.27 2.14
N ILE A 110 -8.52 -9.24 0.94
CA ILE A 110 -9.14 -8.04 0.37
C ILE A 110 -10.35 -7.62 1.21
N GLU A 111 -11.27 -8.55 1.47
CA GLU A 111 -12.48 -8.27 2.25
C GLU A 111 -12.15 -7.83 3.67
N HIS A 112 -11.16 -8.45 4.31
CA HIS A 112 -10.70 -8.01 5.62
C HIS A 112 -10.20 -6.57 5.59
N LEU A 113 -9.29 -6.25 4.66
CA LEU A 113 -8.73 -4.90 4.57
C LEU A 113 -9.80 -3.85 4.26
N ILE A 114 -10.78 -4.16 3.40
CA ILE A 114 -11.93 -3.28 3.12
C ILE A 114 -12.74 -3.02 4.40
N ASN A 115 -12.98 -4.05 5.20
CA ASN A 115 -13.87 -3.95 6.36
C ASN A 115 -13.20 -3.36 7.61
N THR A 116 -11.89 -3.56 7.78
CA THR A 116 -11.18 -3.14 8.99
C THR A 116 -10.23 -1.97 8.77
N GLY A 117 -9.82 -1.70 7.52
CA GLY A 117 -8.73 -0.77 7.21
C GLY A 117 -7.37 -1.23 7.71
N ALA A 118 -7.25 -2.46 8.21
CA ALA A 118 -6.01 -3.03 8.75
C ALA A 118 -5.60 -4.27 7.96
N PRO A 119 -4.31 -4.48 7.69
CA PRO A 119 -3.85 -5.73 7.11
C PRO A 119 -4.05 -6.87 8.12
N ILE A 120 -4.31 -8.07 7.61
CA ILE A 120 -4.22 -9.28 8.44
C ILE A 120 -2.75 -9.44 8.85
N LEU A 121 -2.44 -9.10 10.11
CA LEU A 121 -1.13 -9.39 10.68
C LEU A 121 -0.95 -10.92 10.66
N ALA A 122 0.12 -11.38 10.05
CA ALA A 122 0.34 -12.80 9.82
C ALA A 122 0.50 -13.55 11.15
N GLU A 123 -0.58 -14.15 11.63
CA GLU A 123 -0.54 -15.38 12.41
C GLU A 123 -1.03 -16.52 11.53
N ASP A 124 -0.29 -16.83 10.46
CA ASP A 124 -0.49 -18.09 9.76
C ASP A 124 0.27 -19.20 10.51
N LYS A 125 -0.30 -19.69 11.62
CA LYS A 125 -0.10 -21.12 11.90
C LYS A 125 -0.77 -21.90 10.75
N PRO A 126 -0.11 -22.90 10.16
CA PRO A 126 -0.75 -23.72 9.16
C PRO A 126 -2.07 -24.26 9.74
N VAL A 127 -3.16 -24.09 9.00
CA VAL A 127 -4.42 -24.77 9.31
C VAL A 127 -4.09 -26.25 9.19
N GLU A 128 -4.09 -26.96 10.32
CA GLU A 128 -4.08 -28.42 10.33
C GLU A 128 -5.31 -28.87 9.52
N VAL A 129 -5.07 -29.33 8.31
CA VAL A 129 -6.11 -30.00 7.53
C VAL A 129 -6.32 -31.32 8.26
N ALA A 130 -7.44 -31.43 8.98
CA ALA A 130 -7.85 -32.68 9.60
C ALA A 130 -7.73 -33.79 8.54
N PRO A 131 -7.05 -34.92 8.85
CA PRO A 131 -6.88 -35.99 7.89
C PRO A 131 -8.26 -36.40 7.39
N ALA A 132 -8.38 -36.55 6.07
CA ALA A 132 -9.60 -37.07 5.46
C ALA A 132 -9.95 -38.38 6.15
N THR A 133 -11.11 -38.42 6.79
CA THR A 133 -11.68 -39.64 7.33
C THR A 133 -11.76 -40.63 6.19
N GLN A 134 -10.93 -41.68 6.25
CA GLN A 134 -11.08 -42.83 5.38
C GLN A 134 -12.50 -43.36 5.64
N LYS A 135 -13.37 -43.27 4.62
CA LYS A 135 -14.61 -44.02 4.64
C LYS A 135 -14.20 -45.48 4.55
N GLU A 136 -14.37 -46.21 5.65
CA GLU A 136 -14.32 -47.68 5.62
C GLU A 136 -15.32 -48.14 4.55
N GLU A 137 -14.80 -48.82 3.53
CA GLU A 137 -15.61 -49.56 2.58
C GLU A 137 -16.34 -50.65 3.36
N ALA A 138 -17.67 -50.53 3.46
CA ALA A 138 -18.51 -51.61 3.95
C ALA A 138 -18.47 -52.75 2.93
N VAL A 139 -17.66 -53.76 3.24
CA VAL A 139 -17.54 -54.99 2.46
C VAL A 139 -18.44 -56.08 3.07
N CYS A 140 -19.27 -56.67 2.19
CA CYS A 140 -19.92 -58.00 2.24
C CYS A 140 -21.18 -58.20 3.11
N PRO A 141 -22.08 -59.18 2.78
CA PRO A 141 -21.77 -60.46 2.14
C PRO A 141 -22.68 -60.94 0.99
N GLY A 142 -22.11 -61.79 0.14
CA GLY A 142 -22.77 -62.62 -0.87
C GLY A 142 -21.78 -63.63 -1.43
#